data_AF-A0A4S2DBL8-F1
#
_entry.id   AF-A0A4S2DBL8-F1
#
_cell.length_a   1.000
_cell.length_b   1.000
_cell.length_c   1.000
_cell.angle_alpha   90.00
_cell.angle_beta   90.00
_cell.angle_gamma   90.00
#
_symmetry.space_group_name_H-M   'P 1'
#
loop_
_entity.id
_entity.type
_entity.pdbx_description
1 polymer ?
#
loop_
_entity_poly.entity_id
_entity_poly.type
_entity_poly.pdbx_seq_one_letter_code
_entity_poly.pdbx_strand_id
1 'polypeptide(L)'
;MSSSRTITRDPVVVRMELDDRGHRMIETGVGALALAGFAALLAWWARSAHTGSLPRNALLGYRSRLTLHDAEAWRVVNRATSASVYVAAAGTAFGAVLSIVLAPTVGPDAAAAALGTAVVWALVWIIVGFFPARRASREYTRAARRPR
;
A
#
# COMPACT_ATOMS: atom_id res chain seq x y z
N MET A 1 7.33 9.07 -57.85
CA MET A 1 8.43 9.75 -57.16
C MET A 1 7.91 10.25 -55.82
N SER A 2 8.16 9.50 -54.74
CA SER A 2 7.74 9.89 -53.39
C SER A 2 8.89 10.64 -52.74
N SER A 3 8.68 11.93 -52.45
CA SER A 3 9.68 12.80 -51.83
C SER A 3 9.77 12.46 -50.34
N SER A 4 10.77 11.66 -49.96
CA SER A 4 11.13 11.43 -48.56
C SER A 4 11.61 12.76 -47.96
N ARG A 5 10.71 13.49 -47.30
CA ARG A 5 11.09 14.55 -46.37
C ARG A 5 11.75 13.89 -45.16
N THR A 6 13.07 13.87 -45.16
CA THR A 6 13.85 13.59 -43.96
C THR A 6 13.56 14.70 -42.95
N ILE A 7 12.67 14.43 -41.99
CA ILE A 7 12.37 15.35 -40.89
C ILE A 7 13.60 15.34 -39.98
N THR A 8 14.51 16.27 -40.21
CA THR A 8 15.62 16.56 -39.30
C THR A 8 15.00 17.12 -38.02
N ARG A 9 14.80 16.29 -37.00
CA ARG A 9 14.39 16.76 -35.69
C ARG A 9 15.46 17.69 -35.15
N ASP A 10 15.03 18.86 -34.69
CA ASP A 10 15.90 19.85 -34.07
C ASP A 10 16.62 19.20 -32.86
N PRO A 11 17.96 19.26 -32.79
CA PRO A 11 18.71 18.70 -31.68
C PRO A 11 18.27 19.25 -30.32
N VAL A 12 17.71 20.47 -30.25
CA VAL A 12 17.17 21.05 -29.02
C VAL A 12 15.95 20.27 -28.53
N VAL A 13 15.04 19.91 -29.43
CA VAL A 13 13.81 19.17 -29.09
C VAL A 13 14.15 17.76 -28.61
N VAL A 14 15.10 17.09 -29.27
CA VAL A 14 15.57 15.76 -28.88
C VAL A 14 16.20 15.79 -27.48
N ARG A 15 17.02 16.80 -27.18
CA ARG A 15 17.65 16.96 -25.87
C ARG A 15 16.63 17.19 -24.75
N MET A 16 15.61 18.00 -25.03
CA MET A 16 14.54 18.29 -24.07
C MET A 16 13.69 17.05 -23.76
N GLU A 17 13.39 16.22 -24.77
CA GLU A 17 12.64 14.96 -24.59
C GLU A 17 13.43 13.91 -23.79
N LEU A 18 14.76 13.88 -23.95
CA LEU A 18 15.65 12.98 -23.21
C LEU A 18 15.74 13.36 -21.72
N ASP A 19 15.84 14.65 -21.41
CA ASP A 19 15.92 15.14 -20.03
C ASP A 19 14.61 14.88 -19.26
N ASP A 20 13.47 15.13 -19.91
CA ASP A 20 12.14 14.90 -19.33
C ASP A 20 11.89 13.40 -19.06
N ARG A 21 12.30 12.51 -19.97
CA ARG A 21 12.23 11.06 -19.72
C ARG A 21 13.12 10.63 -18.55
N GLY A 22 14.35 11.14 -18.49
CA GLY A 22 15.29 10.83 -17.40
C GLY A 22 14.70 11.21 -16.05
N HIS A 23 14.10 12.40 -15.95
CA HIS A 23 13.44 12.86 -14.74
C HIS A 23 12.28 11.95 -14.30
N ARG A 24 11.35 11.64 -15.22
CA ARG A 24 10.19 10.77 -14.90
C ARG A 24 10.58 9.35 -14.51
N MET A 25 11.68 8.82 -15.06
CA MET A 25 12.20 7.51 -14.65
C MET A 25 12.72 7.53 -13.21
N ILE A 26 13.39 8.62 -12.80
CA ILE A 26 13.85 8.80 -11.42
C ILE A 26 12.64 8.90 -10.47
N GLU A 27 11.65 9.73 -10.79
CA GLU A 27 10.44 9.88 -9.98
C GLU A 27 9.71 8.55 -9.78
N THR A 28 9.57 7.77 -10.85
CA THR A 28 8.95 6.44 -10.81
C THR A 28 9.76 5.49 -9.94
N GLY A 29 11.09 5.50 -10.05
CA GLY A 29 11.97 4.70 -9.21
C GLY A 29 11.86 5.03 -7.73
N VAL A 30 11.83 6.32 -7.38
CA VAL A 30 11.61 6.80 -6.01
C VAL A 30 10.23 6.39 -5.50
N GLY A 31 9.19 6.53 -6.32
CA GLY A 31 7.82 6.11 -5.99
C GLY A 31 7.72 4.61 -5.72
N ALA A 32 8.37 3.79 -6.55
CA ALA A 32 8.41 2.34 -6.37
C ALA A 32 9.13 1.93 -5.07
N LEU A 33 10.26 2.58 -4.75
CA LEU A 33 10.99 2.35 -3.51
C LEU A 33 10.16 2.73 -2.27
N ALA A 34 9.48 3.88 -2.31
CA ALA A 34 8.60 4.31 -1.24
C ALA A 34 7.45 3.32 -1.02
N LEU A 35 6.83 2.83 -2.11
CA LEU A 35 5.76 1.83 -2.04
C LEU A 35 6.26 0.47 -1.55
N ALA A 36 7.47 0.05 -1.91
CA ALA A 36 8.09 -1.16 -1.36
C ALA A 36 8.33 -1.03 0.15
N GLY A 37 8.82 0.12 0.62
CA GLY A 37 8.96 0.42 2.05
C GLY A 37 7.61 0.41 2.77
N PHE A 38 6.59 0.99 2.17
CA PHE A 38 5.23 0.97 2.70
C PHE A 38 4.64 -0.45 2.75
N ALA A 39 4.85 -1.27 1.71
CA ALA A 39 4.43 -2.66 1.70
C ALA A 39 5.11 -3.48 2.82
N ALA A 40 6.41 -3.26 3.04
CA ALA A 40 7.14 -3.89 4.15
C ALA A 40 6.58 -3.46 5.51
N LEU A 41 6.25 -2.18 5.68
CA LEU A 41 5.60 -1.67 6.89
C LEU A 41 4.23 -2.33 7.11
N LEU A 42 3.40 -2.45 6.08
CA LEU A 42 2.11 -3.13 6.15
C LEU A 42 2.27 -4.61 6.51
N ALA A 43 3.24 -5.30 5.92
CA ALA A 43 3.53 -6.70 6.22
C ALA A 43 3.98 -6.88 7.68
N TRP A 44 4.85 -6.00 8.18
CA TRP A 44 5.26 -5.97 9.58
C TRP A 44 4.08 -5.69 10.51
N TRP A 45 3.19 -4.76 10.16
CA TRP A 45 1.98 -4.48 10.92
C TRP A 45 1.07 -5.71 10.95
N ALA A 46 0.77 -6.32 9.80
CA ALA A 46 -0.06 -7.51 9.71
C ALA A 46 0.50 -8.66 10.56
N ARG A 47 1.81 -8.89 10.50
CA ARG A 47 2.50 -9.88 11.33
C ARG A 47 2.39 -9.56 12.81
N SER A 48 2.70 -8.33 13.22
CA SER A 48 2.63 -7.92 14.62
C SER A 48 1.20 -8.00 15.18
N ALA A 49 0.20 -7.69 14.35
CA ALA A 49 -1.20 -7.83 14.70
C ALA A 49 -1.61 -9.31 14.87
N HIS A 50 -1.13 -10.18 13.98
CA HIS A 50 -1.39 -11.62 14.05
C HIS A 50 -0.77 -12.26 15.30
N THR A 51 0.50 -11.95 15.60
CA THR A 51 1.21 -12.47 16.78
C THR A 51 0.74 -11.82 18.08
N GLY A 52 0.00 -10.72 18.02
CA GLY A 52 -0.44 -9.97 19.19
C GLY A 52 0.67 -9.14 19.84
N SER A 53 1.80 -8.95 19.16
CA SER A 53 2.92 -8.11 19.59
C SER A 53 2.78 -6.65 19.14
N LEU A 54 1.65 -6.29 18.52
CA LEU A 54 1.40 -4.93 18.05
C LEU A 54 1.45 -3.94 19.24
N PRO A 55 2.36 -2.94 19.21
CA PRO A 55 2.45 -1.96 20.28
C PRO A 55 1.12 -1.23 20.45
N ARG A 56 0.68 -1.05 21.69
CA ARG A 56 -0.45 -0.15 22.02
C ARG A 56 0.01 1.29 21.87
N ASN A 57 0.01 1.81 20.64
CA ASN A 57 0.32 3.20 20.35
C ASN A 57 -0.88 3.92 19.71
N ALA A 58 -0.78 5.24 19.58
CA ALA A 58 -1.88 6.07 19.07
C ALA A 58 -2.04 6.00 17.54
N LEU A 59 -1.06 5.45 16.82
CA LEU A 59 -0.97 5.53 15.36
C LEU A 59 -1.42 4.23 14.66
N LEU A 60 -1.21 3.07 15.27
CA LEU A 60 -1.44 1.77 14.64
C LEU A 60 -2.57 1.01 15.32
N GLY A 61 -3.35 0.29 14.51
CA GLY A 61 -4.38 -0.63 15.01
C GLY A 61 -5.76 -0.02 15.23
N TYR A 62 -6.74 -0.89 15.50
CA TYR A 62 -8.12 -0.47 15.72
C TYR A 62 -8.31 0.09 17.13
N ARG A 63 -8.50 1.40 17.20
CA ARG A 63 -8.65 2.14 18.46
C ARG A 63 -10.12 2.27 18.83
N SER A 64 -10.48 1.68 19.96
CA SER A 64 -11.79 1.83 20.60
C SER A 64 -11.58 2.00 22.10
N ARG A 65 -12.56 2.57 22.81
CA ARG A 65 -12.48 2.66 24.29
C ARG A 65 -12.18 1.29 24.92
N LEU A 66 -12.77 0.22 24.37
CA LEU A 66 -12.53 -1.15 24.79
C LEU A 66 -11.04 -1.56 24.62
N THR A 67 -10.49 -1.41 23.41
CA THR A 67 -9.11 -1.82 23.11
C THR A 67 -8.05 -0.95 23.79
N LEU A 68 -8.44 0.23 24.31
CA LEU A 68 -7.60 1.10 25.11
C LEU A 68 -7.65 0.80 26.62
N HIS A 69 -8.68 0.14 27.13
CA HIS A 69 -8.72 -0.26 28.53
C HIS A 69 -8.24 -1.70 28.74
N ASP A 70 -8.43 -2.56 27.74
CA ASP A 70 -8.18 -4.00 27.85
C ASP A 70 -7.14 -4.47 26.81
N ALA A 71 -6.03 -5.02 27.32
CA ALA A 71 -4.94 -5.54 26.50
C ALA A 71 -5.31 -6.83 25.75
N GLU A 72 -6.23 -7.64 26.27
CA GLU A 72 -6.72 -8.81 25.58
C GLU A 72 -7.64 -8.40 24.42
N ALA A 73 -8.56 -7.46 24.67
CA ALA A 73 -9.37 -6.86 23.61
C ALA A 73 -8.52 -6.26 22.49
N TRP A 74 -7.42 -5.57 22.84
CA TRP A 74 -6.46 -5.05 21.86
C TRP A 74 -5.92 -6.16 20.95
N ARG A 75 -5.45 -7.27 21.53
CA ARG A 75 -4.88 -8.39 20.74
C ARG A 75 -5.93 -9.05 19.86
N VAL A 76 -7.10 -9.36 20.39
CA VAL A 76 -8.18 -10.04 19.65
C VAL A 76 -8.64 -9.20 18.46
N VAL A 77 -8.91 -7.91 18.70
CA VAL A 77 -9.44 -7.04 17.65
C VAL A 77 -8.41 -6.75 16.57
N ASN A 78 -7.15 -6.50 16.92
CA ASN A 78 -6.09 -6.27 15.92
C ASN A 78 -5.72 -7.57 15.18
N ARG A 79 -5.76 -8.74 15.84
CA ARG A 79 -5.58 -10.01 15.13
C ARG A 79 -6.62 -10.19 14.03
N ALA A 80 -7.87 -9.77 14.27
CA ALA A 80 -8.94 -9.84 13.28
C ALA A 80 -8.71 -8.95 12.04
N THR A 81 -7.89 -7.90 12.15
CA THR A 81 -7.52 -7.05 10.99
C THR A 81 -6.31 -7.55 10.23
N SER A 82 -5.57 -8.53 10.76
CA SER A 82 -4.29 -8.97 10.17
C SER A 82 -4.42 -9.44 8.73
N ALA A 83 -5.48 -10.22 8.41
CA ALA A 83 -5.70 -10.76 7.09
C ALA A 83 -5.87 -9.67 6.02
N SER A 84 -6.67 -8.64 6.28
CA SER A 84 -6.87 -7.54 5.33
C SER A 84 -5.61 -6.71 5.15
N VAL A 85 -4.82 -6.51 6.21
CA VAL A 85 -3.54 -5.79 6.13
C VAL A 85 -2.50 -6.61 5.34
N TYR A 86 -2.51 -7.95 5.43
CA TYR A 86 -1.69 -8.81 4.57
C TYR A 86 -2.05 -8.66 3.09
N VAL A 87 -3.34 -8.63 2.76
CA VAL A 87 -3.80 -8.42 1.37
C VAL A 87 -3.43 -7.02 0.86
N ALA A 88 -3.52 -6.01 1.72
CA ALA A 88 -3.03 -4.66 1.43
C ALA A 88 -1.53 -4.68 1.12
N ALA A 89 -0.71 -5.31 1.98
CA ALA A 89 0.73 -5.43 1.80
C ALA A 89 1.10 -6.14 0.49
N ALA A 90 0.43 -7.26 0.18
CA ALA A 90 0.69 -8.06 -1.01
C ALA A 90 0.40 -7.27 -2.29
N GLY A 91 -0.76 -6.61 -2.39
CA GLY A 91 -1.08 -5.81 -3.58
C GLY A 91 -0.20 -4.56 -3.71
N THR A 92 0.19 -3.96 -2.59
CA THR A 92 1.15 -2.84 -2.58
C THR A 92 2.52 -3.28 -3.11
N ALA A 93 3.03 -4.41 -2.64
CA ALA A 93 4.30 -4.98 -3.10
C ALA A 93 4.24 -5.35 -4.59
N PHE A 94 3.14 -5.96 -5.02
CA PHE A 94 2.91 -6.30 -6.42
C PHE A 94 2.91 -5.04 -7.31
N GLY A 95 2.21 -3.98 -6.89
CA GLY A 95 2.18 -2.71 -7.61
C GLY A 95 3.54 -2.02 -7.71
N ALA A 96 4.35 -2.09 -6.65
CA ALA A 96 5.74 -1.61 -6.68
C ALA A 96 6.57 -2.36 -7.72
N VAL A 97 6.55 -3.70 -7.70
CA VAL A 97 7.27 -4.54 -8.68
C VAL A 97 6.77 -4.27 -10.11
N LEU A 98 5.45 -4.20 -10.29
CA LEU A 98 4.84 -3.94 -11.59
C LEU A 98 5.27 -2.59 -12.15
N SER A 99 5.34 -1.54 -11.33
CA SER A 99 5.79 -0.21 -11.78
C SER A 99 7.24 -0.22 -12.29
N ILE A 100 8.14 -0.96 -11.62
CA ILE A 100 9.54 -1.10 -12.01
C ILE A 100 9.66 -1.78 -13.38
N VAL A 101 8.81 -2.78 -13.64
CA VAL A 101 8.77 -3.49 -14.93
C VAL A 101 8.15 -2.61 -16.03
N LEU A 102 7.07 -1.90 -15.72
CA LEU A 102 6.35 -1.07 -16.70
C LEU A 102 7.13 0.16 -17.16
N ALA A 103 7.92 0.77 -16.27
CA ALA A 103 8.67 1.98 -16.59
C ALA A 103 9.58 1.84 -17.84
N PRO A 104 10.42 0.80 -17.99
CA PRO A 104 11.23 0.60 -19.18
C PRO A 104 10.50 -0.10 -20.34
N THR A 105 9.40 -0.83 -20.10
CA THR A 105 8.76 -1.67 -21.14
C THR A 105 7.57 -0.99 -21.82
N VAL A 106 6.79 -0.20 -21.07
CA VAL A 106 5.58 0.47 -21.56
C VAL A 106 5.72 1.98 -21.47
N GLY A 107 6.39 2.48 -20.43
CA GLY A 107 6.68 3.89 -20.23
C GLY A 107 6.31 4.40 -18.82
N PRO A 108 6.70 5.64 -18.50
CA PRO A 108 6.55 6.20 -17.15
C PRO A 108 5.08 6.38 -16.74
N ASP A 109 4.18 6.72 -17.67
CA ASP A 109 2.77 6.97 -17.36
C ASP A 109 2.05 5.69 -16.90
N ALA A 110 2.35 4.55 -17.54
CA ALA A 110 1.81 3.25 -17.13
C ALA A 110 2.35 2.81 -15.77
N ALA A 111 3.63 3.08 -15.50
CA ALA A 111 4.23 2.81 -14.20
C ALA A 111 3.61 3.68 -13.09
N ALA A 112 3.39 4.97 -13.35
CA ALA A 112 2.70 5.88 -12.43
C ALA A 112 1.26 5.42 -12.15
N ALA A 113 0.52 4.98 -13.17
CA ALA A 113 -0.83 4.41 -12.98
C ALA A 113 -0.81 3.15 -12.10
N ALA A 114 0.20 2.28 -12.25
CA ALA A 114 0.37 1.11 -11.40
C ALA A 114 0.66 1.50 -9.94
N LEU A 115 1.53 2.50 -9.70
CA LEU A 115 1.79 3.04 -8.35
C LEU A 115 0.50 3.59 -7.72
N GLY A 116 -0.24 4.42 -8.46
CA GLY A 116 -1.51 4.99 -7.98
C GLY A 116 -2.55 3.91 -7.65
N THR A 117 -2.66 2.89 -8.50
CA THR A 117 -3.56 1.75 -8.27
C THR A 117 -3.16 0.96 -7.02
N ALA A 118 -1.87 0.76 -6.79
CA ALA A 118 -1.34 0.07 -5.60
C ALA A 118 -1.70 0.81 -4.31
N VAL A 119 -1.63 2.15 -4.30
CA VAL A 119 -2.05 2.98 -3.17
C VAL A 119 -3.54 2.83 -2.90
N VAL A 120 -4.37 2.94 -3.94
CA VAL A 120 -5.83 2.76 -3.81
C VAL A 120 -6.16 1.38 -3.28
N TRP A 121 -5.50 0.33 -3.80
CA TRP A 121 -5.64 -1.03 -3.30
C TRP A 121 -5.33 -1.15 -1.81
N ALA A 122 -4.19 -0.61 -1.38
CA ALA A 122 -3.80 -0.62 0.02
C ALA A 122 -4.86 0.04 0.91
N LEU A 123 -5.33 1.23 0.52
CA LEU A 123 -6.35 1.97 1.25
C LEU A 123 -7.66 1.20 1.35
N VAL A 124 -8.14 0.62 0.24
CA VAL A 124 -9.36 -0.19 0.22
C VAL A 124 -9.26 -1.33 1.23
N TRP A 125 -8.17 -2.09 1.23
CA TRP A 125 -8.01 -3.23 2.13
C TRP A 125 -7.79 -2.82 3.60
N ILE A 126 -7.13 -1.69 3.87
CA ILE A 126 -7.07 -1.12 5.21
C ILE A 126 -8.48 -0.76 5.70
N ILE A 127 -9.31 -0.13 4.86
CA ILE A 127 -10.70 0.22 5.19
C ILE A 127 -11.57 -1.03 5.38
N VAL A 128 -11.41 -2.05 4.54
CA VAL A 128 -12.12 -3.33 4.68
C VAL A 128 -11.77 -4.01 6.01
N GLY A 129 -10.53 -3.83 6.52
CA GLY A 129 -10.10 -4.33 7.81
C GLY A 129 -10.91 -3.82 9.02
N PHE A 130 -11.64 -2.71 8.90
CA PHE A 130 -12.48 -2.21 10.00
C PHE A 130 -13.71 -3.09 10.28
N PHE A 131 -14.21 -3.82 9.28
CA PHE A 131 -15.36 -4.71 9.46
C PHE A 131 -15.08 -5.87 10.42
N PRO A 132 -14.02 -6.69 10.21
CA PRO A 132 -13.68 -7.77 11.15
C PRO A 132 -13.28 -7.22 12.53
N ALA A 133 -12.63 -6.05 12.62
CA ALA A 133 -12.36 -5.40 13.91
C ALA A 133 -13.65 -5.07 14.68
N ARG A 134 -14.63 -4.47 14.01
CA ARG A 134 -15.93 -4.15 14.61
C ARG A 134 -16.67 -5.41 15.06
N ARG A 135 -16.62 -6.47 14.26
CA ARG A 135 -17.21 -7.76 14.61
C ARG A 135 -16.55 -8.37 15.85
N ALA A 136 -15.22 -8.46 15.86
CA ALA A 136 -14.45 -8.99 16.99
C ALA A 136 -14.68 -8.19 18.29
N SER A 137 -14.77 -6.86 18.20
CA SER A 137 -15.06 -6.00 19.36
C SER A 137 -16.44 -6.26 19.96
N ARG A 138 -17.46 -6.48 19.11
CA ARG A 138 -18.82 -6.83 19.57
C ARG A 138 -18.87 -8.21 20.22
N GLU A 139 -18.20 -9.19 19.62
CA GLU A 139 -18.11 -10.55 20.16
C GLU A 139 -17.40 -10.55 21.53
N TYR A 140 -16.29 -9.83 21.67
CA TYR A 140 -15.58 -9.68 22.94
C TYR A 140 -16.44 -9.06 24.04
N THR A 141 -17.16 -7.97 23.72
CA THR A 141 -18.04 -7.29 24.68
C THR A 141 -19.19 -8.19 25.14
N ARG A 142 -19.72 -9.03 24.24
CA ARG A 142 -20.77 -10.01 24.58
C ARG A 142 -20.25 -11.12 25.47
N ALA A 143 -19.05 -11.62 25.21
CA ALA A 143 -18.40 -12.64 26.04
C ALA A 143 -18.11 -12.12 27.46
N ALA A 144 -17.61 -10.89 27.56
CA ALA A 144 -17.31 -10.25 28.86
C ALA A 144 -18.55 -9.95 29.72
N ARG A 145 -19.74 -9.87 29.11
CA ARG A 145 -21.02 -9.62 29.82
C ARG A 145 -21.72 -10.87 30.30
N ARG A 146 -21.31 -12.07 29.88
CA ARG A 146 -21.89 -13.31 30.39
C ARG A 146 -21.22 -13.63 31.75
N PRO A 147 -21.94 -13.57 32.88
CA PRO A 147 -21.39 -13.98 34.16
C PRO A 147 -20.96 -15.46 34.05
N ARG A 148 -19.74 -15.74 34.48
CA ARG A 148 -19.25 -17.12 34.68
C ARG A 148 -19.81 -17.68 35.97
#